data_AF-A0A3D1CPX6-F1
#
_entry.id   AF-A0A3D1CPX6-F1
#
_cell.length_a   1.000
_cell.length_b   1.000
_cell.length_c   1.000
_cell.angle_alpha   90.00
_cell.angle_beta   90.00
_cell.angle_gamma   90.00
#
_symmetry.space_group_name_H-M   'P 1'
#
loop_
_entity.id
_entity.type
_entity.pdbx_description
1 polymer ?
#
loop_
_entity_poly.entity_id
_entity_poly.type
_entity_poly.pdbx_seq_one_letter_code
_entity_poly.pdbx_strand_id
1 'polypeptide(L)'
;MLPVGAYSYSQGLEWAIESGEVIDIESSKQWIGDVLSIYFVNYELPVLLRLYKAWQQMDGPQIQYWDEYYQAGRDSSEALAETRQMAYSLLRLQRDLATWPPQIVLLSGT
;
A
#
# COMPACT_ATOMS: atom_id res chain seq x y z
N MET A 1 -14.60 -2.61 -0.41
CA MET A 1 -13.25 -2.89 -0.93
C MET A 1 -13.08 -2.16 -2.26
N LEU A 2 -11.97 -1.47 -2.51
CA LEU A 2 -11.76 -0.68 -3.73
C LEU A 2 -11.24 -1.57 -4.89
N PRO A 3 -11.57 -1.30 -6.17
CA PRO A 3 -11.17 -2.11 -7.33
C PRO A 3 -9.72 -1.84 -7.74
N VAL A 4 -8.77 -2.12 -6.85
CA VAL A 4 -7.35 -1.73 -7.00
C VAL A 4 -6.39 -2.91 -7.19
N GLY A 5 -6.93 -4.13 -7.29
CA GLY A 5 -6.12 -5.34 -7.54
C GLY A 5 -5.38 -5.90 -6.32
N ALA A 6 -5.58 -5.34 -5.12
CA ALA A 6 -4.84 -5.74 -3.91
C ALA A 6 -5.03 -7.20 -3.47
N TYR A 7 -6.08 -7.89 -3.92
CA TYR A 7 -6.33 -9.30 -3.55
C TYR A 7 -5.43 -10.28 -4.32
N SER A 8 -4.76 -9.83 -5.39
CA SER A 8 -3.98 -10.72 -6.26
C SER A 8 -2.59 -11.06 -5.71
N TYR A 9 -2.21 -10.52 -4.55
CA TYR A 9 -0.84 -10.63 -4.03
C TYR A 9 -0.86 -11.23 -2.62
N SER A 10 -0.25 -12.40 -2.47
CA SER A 10 -0.17 -13.10 -1.18
C SER A 10 0.88 -12.51 -0.24
N GLN A 11 1.76 -11.63 -0.74
CA GLN A 11 2.81 -10.94 0.02
C GLN A 11 3.64 -11.89 0.91
N GLY A 12 3.90 -13.11 0.41
CA GLY A 12 4.68 -14.12 1.12
C GLY A 12 3.87 -15.04 2.04
N LEU A 13 2.58 -14.82 2.24
CA LEU A 13 1.73 -15.69 3.05
C LEU A 13 1.62 -17.11 2.47
N GLU A 14 1.52 -17.23 1.14
CA GLU A 14 1.50 -18.54 0.47
C GLU A 14 2.77 -19.33 0.79
N TRP A 15 3.94 -18.67 0.70
CA TRP A 15 5.20 -19.30 1.05
C TRP A 15 5.29 -19.67 2.53
N ALA A 16 4.78 -18.81 3.44
CA ALA A 16 4.75 -19.10 4.87
C ALA A 16 3.85 -20.31 5.20
N ILE A 17 2.78 -20.54 4.43
CA ILE A 17 1.96 -21.75 4.54
C ILE A 17 2.73 -22.96 3.99
N GLU A 18 3.33 -22.85 2.81
CA GLU A 18 4.08 -23.94 2.16
C GLU A 18 5.32 -24.39 2.96
N SER A 19 5.98 -23.46 3.65
CA SER A 19 7.14 -23.72 4.51
C SER A 19 6.77 -24.30 5.87
N GLY A 20 5.48 -24.31 6.23
CA GLY A 20 4.99 -24.76 7.53
C GLY A 20 5.17 -23.74 8.66
N GLU A 21 5.50 -22.49 8.34
CA GLU A 21 5.52 -21.39 9.32
C GLU A 21 4.11 -21.01 9.77
N VAL A 22 3.14 -21.07 8.86
CA VAL A 22 1.71 -20.84 9.11
C VAL A 22 0.92 -22.11 8.90
N ILE A 23 0.40 -22.70 9.98
CA ILE A 23 -0.30 -24.00 9.97
C ILE A 23 -1.67 -23.96 10.63
N ASP A 24 -1.96 -22.91 11.38
CA ASP A 24 -3.21 -22.72 12.12
C ASP A 24 -3.53 -21.24 12.32
N ILE A 25 -4.62 -20.97 13.04
CA ILE A 25 -5.06 -19.61 13.34
C ILE A 25 -4.03 -18.85 14.17
N GLU A 26 -3.30 -19.51 15.07
CA GLU A 26 -2.39 -18.79 15.95
C GLU A 26 -1.09 -18.41 15.24
N SER A 27 -0.48 -19.36 14.52
CA SER A 27 0.66 -19.08 13.66
C SER A 27 0.34 -18.02 12.59
N SER A 28 -0.89 -18.01 12.05
CA SER A 28 -1.35 -16.95 11.14
C SER A 28 -1.39 -15.57 11.81
N LYS A 29 -1.90 -15.48 13.04
CA LYS A 29 -1.97 -14.20 13.78
C LYS A 29 -0.58 -13.68 14.09
N GLN A 30 0.33 -14.56 14.53
CA GLN A 30 1.71 -14.21 14.80
C GLN A 30 2.38 -13.68 13.53
N TRP A 31 2.27 -14.41 12.41
CA TRP A 31 2.84 -14.00 11.13
C TRP A 31 2.32 -12.65 10.65
N ILE A 32 0.99 -12.41 10.70
CA ILE A 32 0.40 -11.11 10.35
C ILE A 32 0.92 -10.00 11.28
N GLY A 33 1.01 -10.28 12.59
CA GLY A 33 1.54 -9.35 13.57
C GLY A 33 3.00 -8.97 13.28
N ASP A 34 3.81 -9.93 12.88
CA ASP A 34 5.20 -9.73 12.50
C ASP A 34 5.32 -8.92 11.21
N VAL A 35 4.52 -9.22 10.19
CA VAL A 35 4.48 -8.42 8.94
C VAL A 35 4.12 -6.96 9.24
N LEU A 36 3.08 -6.73 10.07
CA LEU A 36 2.68 -5.38 10.48
C LEU A 36 3.81 -4.67 11.25
N SER A 37 4.47 -5.38 12.17
CA SER A 37 5.49 -4.79 13.03
C SER A 37 6.79 -4.53 12.29
N ILE A 38 7.19 -5.43 11.39
CA ILE A 38 8.48 -5.36 10.69
C ILE A 38 8.38 -4.44 9.49
N TYR A 39 7.41 -4.66 8.60
CA TYR A 39 7.30 -3.91 7.34
C TYR A 39 6.48 -2.62 7.49
N PHE A 40 5.28 -2.70 8.05
CA PHE A 40 4.41 -1.53 8.08
C PHE A 40 4.88 -0.47 9.08
N VAL A 41 5.14 -0.84 10.32
CA VAL A 41 5.52 0.10 11.38
C VAL A 41 6.86 0.77 11.10
N ASN A 42 7.85 0.03 10.59
CA ASN A 42 9.20 0.58 10.40
C ASN A 42 9.42 1.22 9.03
N TYR A 43 8.61 0.90 8.02
CA TYR A 43 8.84 1.36 6.66
C TYR A 43 7.61 2.01 6.01
N GLU A 44 6.54 1.26 5.76
CA GLU A 44 5.44 1.78 4.94
C GLU A 44 4.68 2.93 5.61
N LEU A 45 4.34 2.82 6.89
CA LEU A 45 3.60 3.86 7.62
C LEU A 45 4.42 5.14 7.80
N PRO A 46 5.72 5.08 8.18
CA PRO A 46 6.55 6.28 8.25
C PRO A 46 6.73 6.99 6.90
N VAL A 47 6.82 6.25 5.79
CA VAL A 47 6.93 6.83 4.44
C VAL A 47 5.59 7.44 4.02
N LEU A 48 4.47 6.75 4.27
CA LEU A 48 3.13 7.27 4.04
C LEU A 48 2.89 8.59 4.79
N LEU A 49 3.30 8.68 6.06
CA LEU A 49 3.17 9.90 6.86
C LEU A 49 3.95 11.07 6.26
N ARG A 50 5.16 10.81 5.70
CA ARG A 50 6.00 11.83 5.07
C ARG A 50 5.38 12.31 3.77
N LEU A 51 4.93 11.38 2.92
CA LEU A 51 4.19 11.71 1.70
C LEU A 51 2.94 12.52 2.01
N TYR A 52 2.15 12.10 3.00
CA TYR A 52 0.95 12.82 3.44
C TYR A 52 1.28 14.27 3.86
N LYS A 53 2.33 14.47 4.66
CA LYS A 53 2.78 15.81 5.08
C LYS A 53 3.32 16.64 3.92
N ALA A 54 4.02 16.03 2.97
CA ALA A 54 4.53 16.72 1.77
C ALA A 54 3.37 17.17 0.87
N TRP A 55 2.35 16.32 0.68
CA TRP A 55 1.12 16.67 -0.04
C TRP A 55 0.33 17.79 0.65
N GLN A 56 0.19 17.77 1.98
CA GLN A 56 -0.44 18.87 2.73
C GLN A 56 0.23 20.23 2.50
N GLN A 57 1.53 20.24 2.22
CA GLN A 57 2.32 21.45 1.95
C GLN A 57 2.53 21.71 0.46
N MET A 58 2.03 20.83 -0.41
CA MET A 58 2.30 20.84 -1.86
C MET A 58 3.80 20.87 -2.20
N ASP A 59 4.63 20.23 -1.37
CA ASP A 59 6.08 20.15 -1.53
C ASP A 59 6.45 19.07 -2.56
N GLY A 60 6.47 19.46 -3.84
CA GLY A 60 6.78 18.59 -4.98
C GLY A 60 8.11 17.82 -4.82
N PRO A 61 9.23 18.49 -4.49
CA PRO A 61 10.51 17.80 -4.26
C PRO A 61 10.45 16.72 -3.18
N GLN A 62 9.79 16.97 -2.04
CA GLN A 62 9.64 15.96 -1.00
C GLN A 62 8.72 14.81 -1.44
N ILE A 63 7.63 15.10 -2.17
CA ILE A 63 6.75 14.07 -2.73
C ILE A 63 7.56 13.13 -3.63
N GLN A 64 8.35 13.69 -4.56
CA GLN A 64 9.17 12.92 -5.48
C GLN A 64 10.21 12.07 -4.73
N TYR A 65 10.93 12.68 -3.77
CA TYR A 65 11.96 11.97 -3.01
C TYR A 65 11.40 10.76 -2.26
N TRP A 66 10.28 10.92 -1.55
CA TRP A 66 9.70 9.82 -0.77
C TRP A 66 9.01 8.77 -1.64
N ASP A 67 8.51 9.14 -2.82
CA ASP A 67 8.02 8.18 -3.81
C ASP A 67 9.15 7.32 -4.39
N GLU A 68 10.26 7.95 -4.79
CA GLU A 68 11.47 7.24 -5.24
C GLU A 68 12.04 6.33 -4.15
N TYR A 69 12.08 6.83 -2.91
CA TYR A 69 12.51 6.04 -1.74
C TYR A 69 11.61 4.82 -1.54
N TYR A 70 10.28 4.99 -1.57
CA TYR A 70 9.31 3.90 -1.42
C TYR A 70 9.50 2.80 -2.47
N GLN A 71 9.64 3.21 -3.74
CA GLN A 71 9.87 2.32 -4.87
C GLN A 71 11.21 1.58 -4.77
N ALA A 72 12.26 2.25 -4.30
CA ALA A 72 13.59 1.65 -4.13
C ALA A 72 13.63 0.56 -3.05
N GLY A 73 12.79 0.67 -2.01
CA GLY A 73 12.66 -0.38 -0.98
C GLY A 73 11.70 -1.52 -1.34
N ARG A 74 11.33 -1.68 -2.62
CA ARG A 74 10.65 -2.90 -3.08
C ARG A 74 11.69 -3.96 -3.39
N ASP A 75 11.68 -5.04 -2.62
CA ASP A 75 12.72 -6.08 -2.62
C ASP A 75 12.84 -6.86 -3.94
N SER A 76 11.83 -6.79 -4.81
CA SER A 76 11.84 -7.45 -6.12
C SER A 76 11.20 -6.60 -7.22
N SER A 77 11.55 -6.90 -8.47
CA SER A 77 10.91 -6.27 -9.64
C SER A 77 9.42 -6.59 -9.73
N GLU A 78 9.01 -7.76 -9.23
CA GLU A 78 7.61 -8.16 -9.13
C GLU A 78 6.87 -7.27 -8.13
N ALA A 79 7.33 -7.17 -6.88
CA ALA A 79 6.72 -6.32 -5.86
C ALA A 79 6.63 -4.84 -6.28
N LEU A 80 7.63 -4.36 -7.04
CA LEU A 80 7.59 -3.01 -7.64
C LEU A 80 6.52 -2.90 -8.73
N ALA A 81 6.38 -3.90 -9.59
CA ALA A 81 5.34 -3.93 -10.63
C ALA A 81 3.94 -3.97 -10.02
N GLU A 82 3.73 -4.79 -8.98
CA GLU A 82 2.47 -4.86 -8.22
C GLU A 82 2.10 -3.51 -7.62
N THR A 83 3.07 -2.86 -6.97
CA THR A 83 2.93 -1.51 -6.39
C THR A 83 2.49 -0.49 -7.45
N ARG A 84 3.14 -0.48 -8.61
CA ARG A 84 2.82 0.44 -9.72
C ARG A 84 1.46 0.14 -10.33
N GLN A 85 1.08 -1.14 -10.42
CA GLN A 85 -0.24 -1.54 -10.92
C GLN A 85 -1.36 -1.10 -9.98
N MET A 86 -1.15 -1.21 -8.67
CA MET A 86 -2.08 -0.70 -7.66
C MET A 86 -2.19 0.83 -7.75
N ALA A 87 -1.07 1.55 -7.90
CA ALA A 87 -1.06 3.00 -8.07
C ALA A 87 -1.82 3.44 -9.33
N TYR A 88 -1.61 2.76 -10.47
CA TYR A 88 -2.38 2.98 -11.70
C TYR A 88 -3.89 2.80 -11.47
N SER A 89 -4.27 1.74 -10.77
CA SER A 89 -5.68 1.44 -10.49
C SER A 89 -6.31 2.47 -9.55
N LEU A 90 -5.56 2.96 -8.56
CA LEU A 90 -5.99 4.03 -7.67
C LEU A 90 -6.16 5.37 -8.41
N LEU A 91 -5.23 5.74 -9.29
CA LEU A 91 -5.36 6.96 -10.10
C LEU A 91 -6.54 6.89 -11.08
N ARG A 92 -6.78 5.72 -11.68
CA ARG A 92 -7.97 5.48 -12.48
C ARG A 92 -9.23 5.65 -11.65
N LEU A 93 -9.29 5.01 -10.48
CA LEU A 93 -10.41 5.13 -9.56
C LEU A 93 -10.65 6.58 -9.12
N GLN A 94 -9.59 7.35 -8.84
CA GLN A 94 -9.69 8.77 -8.49
C GLN A 94 -10.34 9.60 -9.61
N ARG A 95 -9.98 9.34 -10.87
CA ARG A 95 -10.60 10.00 -12.04
C ARG A 95 -12.07 9.62 -12.17
N ASP A 96 -12.38 8.34 -11.95
CA ASP A 96 -13.76 7.85 -12.01
C ASP A 96 -14.59 8.44 -10.85
N LEU A 97 -14.01 8.63 -9.66
CA LEU A 97 -14.66 9.25 -8.50
C LEU A 97 -15.11 10.69 -8.75
N ALA A 98 -14.40 11.45 -9.60
CA ALA A 98 -14.85 12.80 -9.99
C ALA A 98 -16.20 12.80 -10.74
N THR A 99 -16.65 11.62 -11.21
CA THR A 99 -17.94 11.41 -11.88
C THR A 99 -19.00 10.76 -10.99
N TRP A 100 -18.69 10.46 -9.73
CA TRP A 100 -19.59 9.79 -8.79
C TRP A 100 -20.59 10.77 -8.14
N PRO A 101 -21.73 10.27 -7.61
CA PRO A 101 -22.75 11.11 -6.99
C PRO A 101 -22.17 12.01 -5.88
N PRO A 102 -22.66 13.26 -5.72
CA PRO A 102 -22.08 14.26 -4.81
C PRO A 102 -21.93 13.80 -3.35
N GLN A 103 -22.74 12.84 -2.90
CA GLN A 103 -22.67 12.31 -1.53
C GLN A 103 -21.37 11.54 -1.23
N ILE A 104 -20.67 11.01 -2.25
CA ILE A 104 -19.39 10.32 -2.08
C ILE A 104 -18.20 11.29 -2.12
N VAL A 105 -18.35 12.41 -2.85
CA VAL A 105 -17.33 13.49 -2.96
C VAL A 105 -17.13 14.25 -1.63
N LEU A 106 -18.13 14.25 -0.74
CA LEU A 106 -18.05 14.92 0.56
C LEU A 106 -17.12 14.23 1.58
N LEU A 107 -16.77 12.96 1.37
CA LEU A 107 -15.84 12.21 2.24
C LEU A 107 -14.37 12.34 1.81
N SER A 108 -14.10 12.90 0.63
CA SER A 108 -12.73 13.08 0.11
C SER A 108 -12.03 14.37 0.59
N GLY A 109 -12.69 15.18 1.42
CA GLY A 109 -12.09 16.32 2.11
C GLY A 109 -11.74 17.50 1.18
N THR A 110 -12.27 18.67 1.53
CA THR A 110 -11.74 19.97 1.13
C THR A 110 -10.32 20.19 1.62
#